data_AF-A0A537CJA3-F1
#
_entry.id   AF-A0A537CJA3-F1
#
_cell.length_a   1.000
_cell.length_b   1.000
_cell.length_c   1.000
_cell.angle_alpha   90.00
_cell.angle_beta   90.00
_cell.angle_gamma   90.00
#
_symmetry.space_group_name_H-M   'P 1'
#
loop_
_entity.id
_entity.type
_entity.pdbx_description
1 polymer ?
#
loop_
_entity_poly.entity_id
_entity_poly.type
_entity_poly.pdbx_seq_one_letter_code
_entity_poly.pdbx_strand_id
1 'polypeptide(L)'
;MGSAPRIASRQERAVAGGRTGYSRAGMGAAVRKTWSVPVFLLFVSSAQGQGCRVLDPELQGSYAGPCVNGLAEGHGSASGAAQYEGGFKAGRKHGKGVKAWPNGDRYEGDFVEDRKEGVGAYAWGRGKWAGERYEGAFSNDRRSGFGVYRWPSGDVYAGPWKDDAFAGPPTQMMRARAQFEKEARAAVAKEGQKVCREMQVGIGGRDWIRGVVVATGEDQVAVRIDDAGRQPHVVANVEVHSGEVVWDVPQAWTPCF
;
A
#
# COMPACT_ATOMS: atom_id res chain seq x y z
N MET A 1 -4.98 53.82 18.91
CA MET A 1 -5.77 54.97 18.40
C MET A 1 -6.53 54.47 17.19
N GLY A 2 -7.68 53.85 17.38
CA GLY A 2 -9.00 54.49 17.21
C GLY A 2 -9.55 54.04 15.85
N SER A 3 -10.81 53.65 15.63
CA SER A 3 -12.01 53.67 16.45
C SER A 3 -13.03 52.77 15.73
N ALA A 4 -13.78 51.95 16.44
CA ALA A 4 -15.09 51.48 15.96
C ALA A 4 -16.11 52.64 16.05
N PRO A 5 -17.22 52.62 15.29
CA PRO A 5 -18.51 52.14 15.84
C PRO A 5 -19.35 51.34 14.80
N ARG A 6 -20.24 50.38 15.09
CA ARG A 6 -21.41 50.18 15.99
C ARG A 6 -22.76 50.79 15.50
N ILE A 7 -23.77 49.89 15.43
CA ILE A 7 -25.24 50.08 15.64
C ILE A 7 -26.04 50.60 14.41
N ALA A 8 -27.29 50.25 14.04
CA ALA A 8 -28.50 49.60 14.61
C ALA A 8 -29.35 49.04 13.44
N SER A 9 -29.98 47.86 13.52
CA SER A 9 -31.40 47.60 13.89
C SER A 9 -32.47 48.60 13.38
N ARG A 10 -33.47 48.10 12.64
CA ARG A 10 -34.89 48.49 12.81
C ARG A 10 -35.88 47.55 12.11
N GLN A 11 -36.94 47.23 12.85
CA GLN A 11 -38.13 46.43 12.52
C GLN A 11 -39.13 47.13 11.57
N GLU A 12 -39.94 46.27 10.93
CA GLU A 12 -41.39 46.32 10.66
C GLU A 12 -42.06 47.62 10.14
N ARG A 13 -42.86 47.46 9.07
CA ARG A 13 -44.30 47.80 9.10
C ARG A 13 -45.06 47.27 7.89
N ALA A 14 -46.15 46.56 8.18
CA ALA A 14 -47.28 46.33 7.28
C ALA A 14 -48.13 47.60 7.14
N VAL A 15 -48.80 47.81 5.99
CA VAL A 15 -50.15 48.42 5.89
C VAL A 15 -50.84 47.94 4.60
N ALA A 16 -52.15 47.73 4.74
CA ALA A 16 -53.12 47.19 3.80
C ALA A 16 -53.81 48.23 2.87
N GLY A 17 -54.57 47.73 1.90
CA GLY A 17 -55.66 48.41 1.17
C GLY A 17 -56.02 47.61 -0.10
N GLY A 18 -57.26 47.41 -0.54
CA GLY A 18 -58.59 47.81 -0.10
C GLY A 18 -59.66 47.25 -1.07
N ARG A 19 -60.84 46.95 -0.50
CA ARG A 19 -62.24 46.77 -1.00
C ARG A 19 -62.54 46.91 -2.52
N THR A 20 -63.45 46.14 -3.12
CA THR A 20 -64.93 46.25 -3.01
C THR A 20 -65.59 45.13 -3.85
N GLY A 21 -66.69 44.50 -3.40
CA GLY A 21 -68.00 44.74 -4.03
C GLY A 21 -68.99 43.57 -3.78
N TYR A 22 -70.22 43.92 -3.42
CA TYR A 22 -71.38 43.11 -3.02
C TYR A 22 -72.00 42.28 -4.16
N SER A 23 -72.64 41.13 -3.86
CA SER A 23 -74.12 40.98 -3.99
C SER A 23 -74.65 39.65 -3.44
N ARG A 24 -75.98 39.58 -3.35
CA ARG A 24 -76.84 38.89 -2.37
C ARG A 24 -77.37 37.52 -2.83
N ALA A 25 -77.73 36.72 -1.83
CA ALA A 25 -78.90 35.82 -1.74
C ALA A 25 -78.86 34.41 -2.34
N GLY A 26 -79.31 33.43 -1.53
CA GLY A 26 -79.65 32.08 -1.95
C GLY A 26 -79.51 31.06 -0.82
N MET A 27 -80.46 31.01 0.12
CA MET A 27 -80.59 29.90 1.07
C MET A 27 -81.15 28.68 0.32
N GLY A 28 -80.38 27.60 0.28
CA GLY A 28 -80.80 26.28 -0.21
C GLY A 28 -80.26 25.20 0.74
N ALA A 29 -81.16 24.44 1.33
CA ALA A 29 -80.85 23.39 2.30
C ALA A 29 -80.28 22.13 1.63
N ALA A 30 -79.42 21.45 2.40
CA ALA A 30 -79.11 20.02 2.37
C ALA A 30 -78.47 19.42 1.10
N VAL A 31 -77.25 18.89 1.27
CA VAL A 31 -76.94 17.46 1.35
C VAL A 31 -75.42 17.36 1.55
N ARG A 32 -74.98 16.85 2.70
CA ARG A 32 -73.57 16.55 2.95
C ARG A 32 -73.18 15.32 2.11
N LYS A 33 -72.66 15.54 0.90
CA LYS A 33 -71.87 14.53 0.19
C LYS A 33 -70.42 14.74 0.58
N THR A 34 -69.91 13.87 1.44
CA THR A 34 -68.49 13.73 1.72
C THR A 34 -67.81 13.19 0.47
N TRP A 35 -67.18 14.08 -0.31
CA TRP A 35 -66.25 13.66 -1.34
C TRP A 35 -64.90 13.43 -0.65
N SER A 36 -64.59 12.18 -0.34
CA SER A 36 -63.21 11.79 0.01
C SER A 36 -62.35 12.01 -1.23
N VAL A 37 -61.63 13.12 -1.27
CA VAL A 37 -60.57 13.35 -2.24
C VAL A 37 -59.48 12.33 -1.91
N PRO A 38 -59.16 11.35 -2.78
CA PRO A 38 -58.01 10.52 -2.54
C PRO A 38 -56.80 11.45 -2.64
N VAL A 39 -56.14 11.67 -1.50
CA VAL A 39 -54.80 12.23 -1.48
C VAL A 39 -53.94 11.20 -2.19
N PHE A 40 -53.75 11.37 -3.50
CA PHE A 40 -52.70 10.68 -4.22
C PHE A 40 -51.40 11.15 -3.57
N LEU A 41 -50.91 10.34 -2.63
CA LEU A 41 -49.52 10.34 -2.23
C LEU A 41 -48.75 10.12 -3.52
N LEU A 42 -48.31 11.22 -4.13
CA LEU A 42 -47.19 11.19 -5.06
C LEU A 42 -46.04 10.62 -4.23
N PHE A 43 -45.85 9.31 -4.34
CA PHE A 43 -44.56 8.72 -4.11
C PHE A 43 -43.64 9.47 -5.06
N VAL A 44 -42.92 10.46 -4.53
CA VAL A 44 -41.64 10.84 -5.09
C VAL A 44 -40.83 9.56 -4.99
N SER A 45 -40.87 8.75 -6.05
CA SER A 45 -39.85 7.75 -6.27
C SER A 45 -38.56 8.54 -6.21
N SER A 46 -37.84 8.42 -5.11
CA SER A 46 -36.43 8.68 -5.11
C SER A 46 -35.90 7.84 -6.27
N ALA A 47 -35.62 8.50 -7.39
CA ALA A 47 -34.74 7.95 -8.39
C ALA A 47 -33.47 7.68 -7.60
N GLN A 48 -33.30 6.41 -7.21
CA GLN A 48 -32.07 5.95 -6.59
C GLN A 48 -31.00 6.37 -7.57
N GLY A 49 -30.23 7.40 -7.20
CA GLY A 49 -29.21 7.95 -8.07
C GLY A 49 -28.37 6.76 -8.51
N GLN A 50 -28.37 6.49 -9.82
CA GLN A 50 -27.57 5.41 -10.38
C GLN A 50 -26.12 5.82 -10.17
N GLY A 51 -25.57 5.39 -9.03
CA GLY A 51 -24.22 5.71 -8.63
C GLY A 51 -23.27 5.24 -9.71
N CYS A 52 -22.29 6.07 -10.00
CA CYS A 52 -21.29 5.79 -11.02
C CYS A 52 -20.50 4.55 -10.64
N ARG A 53 -20.60 3.52 -11.47
CA ARG A 53 -20.08 2.20 -11.14
C ARG A 53 -18.64 2.05 -11.61
N VAL A 54 -17.77 1.61 -10.70
CA VAL A 54 -16.45 1.07 -10.96
C VAL A 54 -16.56 -0.45 -11.07
N LEU A 55 -15.89 -1.07 -12.05
CA LEU A 55 -16.01 -2.49 -12.33
C LEU A 55 -15.04 -3.35 -11.52
N ASP A 56 -13.91 -2.81 -11.09
CA ASP A 56 -12.97 -3.49 -10.19
C ASP A 56 -13.68 -3.80 -8.85
N PRO A 57 -13.84 -5.08 -8.46
CA PRO A 57 -14.50 -5.47 -7.21
C PRO A 57 -13.87 -4.86 -5.95
N GLU A 58 -12.57 -4.53 -5.98
CA GLU A 58 -11.87 -3.94 -4.84
C GLU A 58 -12.20 -2.45 -4.65
N LEU A 59 -12.89 -1.82 -5.60
CA LEU A 59 -13.12 -0.37 -5.68
C LEU A 59 -14.61 0.02 -5.73
N GLN A 60 -15.52 -0.88 -5.36
CA GLN A 60 -16.98 -0.67 -5.45
C GLN A 60 -17.61 0.06 -4.25
N GLY A 61 -16.81 0.59 -3.32
CA GLY A 61 -17.31 1.27 -2.11
C GLY A 61 -17.82 2.68 -2.40
N SER A 62 -16.99 3.53 -2.99
CA SER A 62 -17.39 4.86 -3.47
C SER A 62 -16.57 5.30 -4.66
N TYR A 63 -17.11 6.22 -5.46
CA TYR A 63 -16.44 6.83 -6.59
C TYR A 63 -16.72 8.33 -6.63
N ALA A 64 -15.68 9.11 -6.88
CA ALA A 64 -15.74 10.55 -7.14
C ALA A 64 -15.01 10.85 -8.45
N GLY A 65 -15.76 11.25 -9.48
CA GLY A 65 -15.22 11.59 -10.78
C GLY A 65 -16.31 11.66 -11.86
N PRO A 66 -15.91 11.89 -13.13
CA PRO A 66 -16.83 11.92 -14.25
C PRO A 66 -17.55 10.58 -14.45
N CYS A 67 -18.77 10.68 -14.98
CA CYS A 67 -19.69 9.56 -15.05
C CYS A 67 -20.43 9.57 -16.37
N VAL A 68 -20.24 8.52 -17.16
CA VAL A 68 -20.83 8.39 -18.49
C VAL A 68 -21.57 7.06 -18.55
N ASN A 69 -22.86 7.10 -18.89
CA ASN A 69 -23.73 5.92 -18.95
C ASN A 69 -23.73 5.08 -17.66
N GLY A 70 -23.64 5.74 -16.49
CA GLY A 70 -23.62 5.08 -15.19
C GLY A 70 -22.29 4.40 -14.84
N LEU A 71 -21.23 4.61 -15.62
CA LEU A 71 -19.89 4.05 -15.41
C LEU A 71 -18.88 5.16 -15.13
N ALA A 72 -17.87 4.85 -14.31
CA ALA A 72 -16.73 5.74 -14.06
C ALA A 72 -15.96 6.04 -15.35
N GLU A 73 -15.62 7.32 -15.57
CA GLU A 73 -14.96 7.80 -16.80
C GLU A 73 -13.99 8.94 -16.46
N GLY A 74 -12.92 9.11 -17.24
CA GLY A 74 -11.94 10.17 -17.02
C GLY A 74 -11.18 10.02 -15.69
N HIS A 75 -10.56 11.11 -15.22
CA HIS A 75 -9.82 11.06 -13.96
C HIS A 75 -10.76 11.06 -12.75
N GLY A 76 -10.56 10.14 -11.80
CA GLY A 76 -11.35 10.07 -10.58
C GLY A 76 -10.67 9.28 -9.47
N SER A 77 -11.35 9.23 -8.33
CA SER A 77 -10.92 8.50 -7.14
C SER A 77 -11.98 7.47 -6.78
N ALA A 78 -11.56 6.22 -6.59
CA ALA A 78 -12.42 5.12 -6.15
C ALA A 78 -11.89 4.50 -4.87
N SER A 79 -12.80 4.12 -3.98
CA SER A 79 -12.49 3.50 -2.71
C SER A 79 -13.32 2.24 -2.48
N GLY A 80 -12.78 1.29 -1.71
CA GLY A 80 -13.44 0.04 -1.36
C GLY A 80 -12.55 -0.80 -0.46
N ALA A 81 -12.28 -2.04 -0.85
CA ALA A 81 -11.25 -2.87 -0.25
C ALA A 81 -9.82 -2.37 -0.57
N ALA A 82 -9.68 -1.59 -1.64
CA ALA A 82 -8.46 -0.86 -2.00
C ALA A 82 -8.79 0.62 -2.29
N GLN A 83 -7.77 1.42 -2.57
CA GLN A 83 -7.89 2.80 -3.03
C GLN A 83 -7.29 2.92 -4.42
N TYR A 84 -7.92 3.70 -5.29
CA TYR A 84 -7.38 4.04 -6.59
C TYR A 84 -7.65 5.51 -6.93
N GLU A 85 -6.63 6.15 -7.48
CA GLU A 85 -6.73 7.47 -8.08
C GLU A 85 -6.09 7.44 -9.46
N GLY A 86 -6.82 7.85 -10.48
CA GLY A 86 -6.31 7.84 -11.85
C GLY A 86 -7.40 7.83 -12.90
N GLY A 87 -7.03 7.43 -14.11
CA GLY A 87 -7.95 7.39 -15.24
C GLY A 87 -8.90 6.19 -15.21
N PHE A 88 -10.12 6.44 -15.66
CA PHE A 88 -11.16 5.45 -15.88
C PHE A 88 -11.67 5.54 -17.32
N LYS A 89 -12.05 4.38 -17.87
CA LYS A 89 -12.76 4.28 -19.15
C LYS A 89 -13.79 3.17 -19.05
N ALA A 90 -15.06 3.48 -19.30
CA ALA A 90 -16.17 2.53 -19.20
C ALA A 90 -16.15 1.72 -17.88
N GLY A 91 -15.87 2.39 -16.76
CA GLY A 91 -15.88 1.80 -15.43
C GLY A 91 -14.60 1.04 -15.03
N ARG A 92 -13.59 0.96 -15.91
CA ARG A 92 -12.31 0.25 -15.66
C ARG A 92 -11.16 1.22 -15.51
N LYS A 93 -10.14 0.85 -14.74
CA LYS A 93 -8.88 1.63 -14.66
C LYS A 93 -8.23 1.68 -16.04
N HIS A 94 -7.83 2.87 -16.49
CA HIS A 94 -7.26 3.10 -17.81
C HIS A 94 -6.34 4.34 -17.82
N GLY A 95 -5.19 4.26 -18.48
CA GLY A 95 -4.17 5.32 -18.46
C GLY A 95 -3.38 5.33 -17.15
N LYS A 96 -2.87 6.50 -16.74
CA LYS A 96 -2.07 6.63 -15.52
C LYS A 96 -2.95 6.53 -14.27
N GLY A 97 -2.44 5.86 -13.24
CA GLY A 97 -3.06 5.87 -11.93
C GLY A 97 -2.21 5.24 -10.83
N VAL A 98 -2.69 5.37 -9.61
CA VAL A 98 -2.12 4.83 -8.39
C VAL A 98 -3.15 3.93 -7.74
N LYS A 99 -2.80 2.66 -7.52
CA LYS A 99 -3.59 1.72 -6.71
C LYS A 99 -2.85 1.41 -5.41
N ALA A 100 -3.52 1.53 -4.28
CA ALA A 100 -2.97 1.23 -2.96
C ALA A 100 -3.86 0.21 -2.23
N TRP A 101 -3.23 -0.77 -1.61
CA TRP A 101 -3.90 -1.86 -0.88
C TRP A 101 -3.73 -1.71 0.64
N PRO A 102 -4.62 -2.29 1.46
CA PRO A 102 -4.55 -2.17 2.93
C PRO A 102 -3.29 -2.77 3.57
N ASN A 103 -2.65 -3.74 2.90
CA ASN A 103 -1.36 -4.28 3.34
C ASN A 103 -0.20 -3.29 3.12
N GLY A 104 -0.42 -2.18 2.42
CA GLY A 104 0.60 -1.19 2.07
C GLY A 104 1.25 -1.46 0.71
N ASP A 105 0.82 -2.48 -0.03
CA ASP A 105 1.21 -2.61 -1.43
C ASP A 105 0.73 -1.36 -2.19
N ARG A 106 1.54 -0.94 -3.16
CA ARG A 106 1.22 0.23 -3.99
C ARG A 106 1.75 0.01 -5.40
N TYR A 107 0.90 0.24 -6.38
CA TYR A 107 1.28 0.32 -7.79
C TYR A 107 1.00 1.73 -8.30
N GLU A 108 1.95 2.28 -9.04
CA GLU A 108 1.83 3.54 -9.76
C GLU A 108 2.32 3.35 -11.18
N GLY A 109 1.46 3.54 -12.17
CA GLY A 109 1.83 3.28 -13.55
C GLY A 109 0.67 3.32 -14.52
N ASP A 110 0.88 2.72 -15.70
CA ASP A 110 -0.16 2.60 -16.71
C ASP A 110 -1.10 1.43 -16.41
N PHE A 111 -2.37 1.64 -16.77
CA PHE A 111 -3.44 0.66 -16.74
C PHE A 111 -4.11 0.57 -18.11
N VAL A 112 -4.50 -0.64 -18.52
CA VAL A 112 -5.35 -0.89 -19.68
C VAL A 112 -6.39 -1.94 -19.30
N GLU A 113 -7.67 -1.54 -19.29
CA GLU A 113 -8.79 -2.42 -18.98
C GLU A 113 -8.59 -3.15 -17.63
N ASP A 114 -8.34 -2.37 -16.57
CA ASP A 114 -8.04 -2.82 -15.20
C ASP A 114 -6.69 -3.47 -14.94
N ARG A 115 -5.91 -3.79 -15.98
CA ARG A 115 -4.63 -4.49 -15.88
C ARG A 115 -3.47 -3.52 -15.88
N LYS A 116 -2.42 -3.82 -15.12
CA LYS A 116 -1.13 -3.12 -15.21
C LYS A 116 -0.51 -3.40 -16.58
N GLU A 117 -0.15 -2.35 -17.29
CA GLU A 117 0.47 -2.39 -18.62
C GLU A 117 1.55 -1.31 -18.66
N GLY A 118 2.33 -1.22 -19.75
CA GLY A 118 3.22 -0.08 -19.98
C GLY A 118 4.32 0.02 -18.91
N VAL A 119 4.57 1.21 -18.38
CA VAL A 119 5.62 1.44 -17.37
C VAL A 119 4.96 1.72 -16.01
N GLY A 120 5.49 1.08 -14.97
CA GLY A 120 5.03 1.30 -13.61
C GLY A 120 6.06 0.99 -12.54
N ALA A 121 5.74 1.41 -11.33
CA ALA A 121 6.44 1.11 -10.10
C ALA A 121 5.51 0.32 -9.17
N TYR A 122 6.01 -0.78 -8.63
CA TYR A 122 5.33 -1.57 -7.62
C TYR A 122 6.16 -1.61 -6.33
N ALA A 123 5.52 -1.25 -5.23
CA ALA A 123 6.09 -1.33 -3.90
C ALA A 123 5.31 -2.35 -3.06
N TRP A 124 6.01 -3.35 -2.54
CA TRP A 124 5.41 -4.33 -1.64
C TRP A 124 5.42 -3.81 -0.19
N GLY A 125 4.23 -3.82 0.43
CA GLY A 125 3.95 -3.42 1.80
C GLY A 125 4.24 -4.54 2.77
N ARG A 126 3.32 -4.81 3.72
CA ARG A 126 3.45 -5.91 4.67
C ARG A 126 3.20 -7.25 3.97
N GLY A 127 4.03 -8.25 4.27
CA GLY A 127 3.89 -9.61 3.74
C GLY A 127 5.24 -10.24 3.44
N LYS A 128 5.22 -11.32 2.63
CA LYS A 128 6.41 -12.07 2.24
C LYS A 128 7.48 -11.22 1.55
N TRP A 129 7.04 -10.28 0.70
CA TRP A 129 7.92 -9.46 -0.14
C TRP A 129 8.14 -8.06 0.46
N ALA A 130 8.01 -7.94 1.78
CA ALA A 130 7.94 -6.63 2.41
C ALA A 130 9.20 -5.79 2.17
N GLY A 131 9.00 -4.54 1.73
CA GLY A 131 10.09 -3.63 1.42
C GLY A 131 10.71 -3.81 0.03
N GLU A 132 10.34 -4.86 -0.72
CA GLU A 132 10.78 -5.04 -2.11
C GLU A 132 10.18 -3.98 -3.02
N ARG A 133 10.87 -3.63 -4.09
CA ARG A 133 10.45 -2.60 -5.06
C ARG A 133 10.77 -3.04 -6.48
N TYR A 134 9.87 -2.75 -7.41
CA TYR A 134 10.07 -2.95 -8.84
C TYR A 134 9.72 -1.67 -9.59
N GLU A 135 10.54 -1.30 -10.57
CA GLU A 135 10.28 -0.21 -11.51
C GLU A 135 10.60 -0.71 -12.91
N GLY A 136 9.62 -0.71 -13.81
CA GLY A 136 9.85 -1.24 -15.15
C GLY A 136 8.59 -1.50 -15.94
N ALA A 137 8.72 -2.31 -16.99
CA ALA A 137 7.61 -2.60 -17.88
C ALA A 137 6.67 -3.68 -17.32
N PHE A 138 5.38 -3.49 -17.54
CA PHE A 138 4.32 -4.44 -17.24
C PHE A 138 3.58 -4.82 -18.51
N SER A 139 3.17 -6.09 -18.60
CA SER A 139 2.23 -6.53 -19.61
C SER A 139 1.29 -7.57 -19.03
N ASN A 140 -0.01 -7.35 -19.20
CA ASN A 140 -1.06 -8.22 -18.65
C ASN A 140 -0.84 -8.54 -17.15
N ASP A 141 -0.65 -7.52 -16.33
CA ASP A 141 -0.39 -7.60 -14.88
C ASP A 141 0.97 -8.15 -14.44
N ARG A 142 1.80 -8.65 -15.38
CA ARG A 142 3.10 -9.25 -15.09
C ARG A 142 4.25 -8.30 -15.42
N ARG A 143 5.34 -8.39 -14.68
CA ARG A 143 6.59 -7.72 -15.02
C ARG A 143 7.15 -8.31 -16.32
N SER A 144 7.58 -7.44 -17.21
CA SER A 144 8.06 -7.77 -18.55
C SER A 144 9.07 -6.73 -19.02
N GLY A 145 9.67 -6.94 -20.21
CA GLY A 145 10.59 -5.96 -20.80
C GLY A 145 11.79 -5.68 -19.90
N PHE A 146 12.24 -4.43 -19.82
CA PHE A 146 13.32 -4.04 -18.90
C PHE A 146 12.74 -3.50 -17.59
N GLY A 147 13.41 -3.82 -16.49
CA GLY A 147 13.05 -3.29 -15.17
C GLY A 147 14.14 -3.45 -14.12
N VAL A 148 14.01 -2.66 -13.07
CA VAL A 148 14.87 -2.63 -11.89
C VAL A 148 14.11 -3.20 -10.71
N TYR A 149 14.71 -4.15 -10.01
CA TYR A 149 14.18 -4.74 -8.79
C TYR A 149 15.16 -4.55 -7.65
N ARG A 150 14.64 -4.15 -6.51
CA ARG A 150 15.41 -3.84 -5.31
C ARG A 150 14.88 -4.69 -4.16
N TRP A 151 15.80 -5.40 -3.52
CA TRP A 151 15.51 -6.14 -2.30
C TRP A 151 15.84 -5.32 -1.06
N PRO A 152 15.17 -5.57 0.08
CA PRO A 152 15.54 -5.02 1.38
C PRO A 152 17.00 -5.33 1.78
N SER A 153 17.56 -6.43 1.26
CA SER A 153 18.96 -6.82 1.45
C SER A 153 19.96 -5.83 0.85
N GLY A 154 19.50 -4.88 0.01
CA GLY A 154 20.33 -3.98 -0.78
C GLY A 154 20.69 -4.52 -2.16
N ASP A 155 20.35 -5.78 -2.47
CA ASP A 155 20.57 -6.33 -3.80
C ASP A 155 19.75 -5.57 -4.84
N VAL A 156 20.29 -5.48 -6.06
CA VAL A 156 19.62 -4.85 -7.20
C VAL A 156 19.79 -5.71 -8.44
N TYR A 157 18.68 -6.00 -9.09
CA TYR A 157 18.64 -6.57 -10.43
C TYR A 157 18.16 -5.50 -11.41
N ALA A 158 18.94 -5.22 -12.44
CA ALA A 158 18.57 -4.31 -13.52
C ALA A 158 18.76 -5.05 -14.84
N GLY A 159 17.67 -5.43 -15.48
CA GLY A 159 17.74 -6.31 -16.65
C GLY A 159 16.38 -6.68 -17.24
N PRO A 160 16.36 -7.63 -18.18
CA PRO A 160 15.14 -8.08 -18.83
C PRO A 160 14.30 -8.98 -17.92
N TRP A 161 12.99 -8.94 -18.15
CA TRP A 161 11.92 -9.65 -17.44
C TRP A 161 10.98 -10.31 -18.43
N LYS A 162 10.48 -11.47 -18.04
CA LYS A 162 9.43 -12.19 -18.78
C LYS A 162 8.55 -12.93 -17.80
N ASP A 163 7.25 -12.68 -17.86
CA ASP A 163 6.23 -13.36 -17.04
C ASP A 163 6.61 -13.40 -15.54
N ASP A 164 6.95 -12.25 -14.97
CA ASP A 164 7.36 -12.09 -13.56
C ASP A 164 8.69 -12.72 -13.15
N ALA A 165 9.46 -13.27 -14.09
CA ALA A 165 10.79 -13.81 -13.85
C ALA A 165 11.90 -12.96 -14.47
N PHE A 166 13.08 -12.95 -13.84
CA PHE A 166 14.31 -12.43 -14.45
C PHE A 166 14.62 -13.24 -15.70
N ALA A 167 14.81 -12.56 -16.83
CA ALA A 167 15.14 -13.19 -18.12
C ALA A 167 16.60 -12.94 -18.53
N GLY A 168 17.40 -12.32 -17.64
CA GLY A 168 18.77 -11.92 -17.91
C GLY A 168 19.76 -12.51 -16.92
N PRO A 169 21.07 -12.31 -17.17
CA PRO A 169 22.10 -12.74 -16.24
C PRO A 169 22.01 -11.98 -14.90
N PRO A 170 22.46 -12.58 -13.78
CA PRO A 170 22.59 -11.86 -12.51
C PRO A 170 23.60 -10.71 -12.65
N THR A 171 23.36 -9.64 -11.89
CA THR A 171 24.22 -8.44 -11.88
C THR A 171 25.57 -8.75 -11.25
N GLN A 172 26.56 -7.87 -11.48
CA GLN A 172 27.89 -8.01 -10.87
C GLN A 172 27.81 -8.06 -9.33
N MET A 173 26.93 -7.27 -8.72
CA MET A 173 26.73 -7.27 -7.26
C MET A 173 26.17 -8.60 -6.76
N MET A 174 25.17 -9.15 -7.44
CA MET A 174 24.63 -10.48 -7.11
C MET A 174 25.70 -11.58 -7.25
N ARG A 175 26.53 -11.51 -8.30
CA ARG A 175 27.64 -12.45 -8.52
C ARG A 175 28.70 -12.33 -7.43
N ALA A 176 29.10 -11.10 -7.10
CA ALA A 176 30.08 -10.83 -6.05
C ALA A 176 29.58 -11.32 -4.69
N ARG A 177 28.31 -11.08 -4.36
CA ARG A 177 27.68 -11.60 -3.14
C ARG A 177 27.69 -13.13 -3.10
N ALA A 178 27.24 -13.79 -4.17
CA ALA A 178 27.25 -15.26 -4.24
C ALA A 178 28.67 -15.84 -4.10
N GLN A 179 29.67 -15.18 -4.71
CA GLN A 179 31.07 -15.56 -4.57
C GLN A 179 31.57 -15.39 -3.14
N PHE A 180 31.29 -14.25 -2.51
CA PHE A 180 31.64 -13.98 -1.11
C PHE A 180 31.00 -15.01 -0.17
N GLU A 181 29.71 -15.32 -0.35
CA GLU A 181 29.00 -16.32 0.44
C GLU A 181 29.64 -17.70 0.32
N LYS A 182 30.04 -18.09 -0.89
CA LYS A 182 30.75 -19.34 -1.16
C LYS A 182 32.13 -19.38 -0.50
N GLU A 183 32.91 -18.31 -0.62
CA GLU A 183 34.25 -18.20 -0.04
C GLU A 183 34.21 -18.19 1.49
N ALA A 184 33.31 -17.41 2.09
CA ALA A 184 33.11 -17.36 3.53
C ALA A 184 32.73 -18.73 4.09
N ARG A 185 31.80 -19.44 3.43
CA ARG A 185 31.46 -20.83 3.79
C ARG A 185 32.67 -21.75 3.70
N ALA A 186 33.47 -21.66 2.63
CA ALA A 186 34.67 -22.49 2.48
C ALA A 186 35.74 -22.21 3.55
N ALA A 187 35.82 -20.97 4.04
CA ALA A 187 36.75 -20.56 5.08
C ALA A 187 36.30 -20.99 6.48
N VAL A 188 35.00 -20.98 6.76
CA VAL A 188 34.42 -21.17 8.10
C VAL A 188 33.88 -22.57 8.32
N ALA A 189 33.20 -23.17 7.35
CA ALA A 189 32.42 -24.41 7.51
C ALA A 189 33.29 -25.67 7.51
N LYS A 190 34.18 -25.79 8.50
CA LYS A 190 34.97 -27.00 8.78
C LYS A 190 34.90 -27.26 10.28
N GLU A 191 34.58 -28.48 10.68
CA GLU A 191 34.58 -28.86 12.09
C GLU A 191 35.99 -28.66 12.68
N GLY A 192 36.04 -28.09 13.89
CA GLY A 192 37.29 -27.68 14.55
C GLY A 192 37.82 -26.30 14.12
N GLN A 193 37.25 -25.64 13.10
CA GLN A 193 37.69 -24.31 12.68
C GLN A 193 37.43 -23.28 13.79
N LYS A 194 38.48 -22.57 14.21
CA LYS A 194 38.37 -21.42 15.12
C LYS A 194 37.82 -20.23 14.36
N VAL A 195 36.80 -19.59 14.92
CA VAL A 195 36.04 -18.52 14.28
C VAL A 195 35.76 -17.36 15.22
N CYS A 196 35.79 -16.17 14.66
CA CYS A 196 35.69 -14.89 15.34
C CYS A 196 34.56 -14.08 14.67
N ARG A 197 33.77 -13.39 15.48
CA ARG A 197 32.74 -12.45 15.04
C ARG A 197 32.95 -11.11 15.72
N GLU A 198 33.07 -10.07 14.91
CA GLU A 198 33.14 -8.69 15.39
C GLU A 198 31.74 -8.21 15.78
N MET A 199 31.62 -7.65 16.98
CA MET A 199 30.40 -7.06 17.51
C MET A 199 30.62 -5.56 17.71
N GLN A 200 29.75 -4.75 17.12
CA GLN A 200 29.82 -3.31 17.28
C GLN A 200 29.20 -2.89 18.61
N VAL A 201 29.95 -2.14 19.42
CA VAL A 201 29.56 -1.71 20.76
C VAL A 201 29.64 -0.19 20.86
N GLY A 202 28.48 0.46 20.89
CA GLY A 202 28.40 1.91 20.88
C GLY A 202 29.02 2.53 19.62
N ILE A 203 29.47 3.78 19.73
CA ILE A 203 30.09 4.51 18.63
C ILE A 203 31.59 4.21 18.63
N GLY A 204 32.07 3.45 17.64
CA GLY A 204 33.49 3.15 17.44
C GLY A 204 34.08 2.08 18.37
N GLY A 205 33.31 1.56 19.33
CA GLY A 205 33.71 0.42 20.14
C GLY A 205 33.50 -0.89 19.39
N ARG A 206 34.42 -1.84 19.60
CA ARG A 206 34.36 -3.19 19.05
C ARG A 206 34.59 -4.19 20.15
N ASP A 207 33.83 -5.27 20.10
CA ASP A 207 34.01 -6.44 20.92
C ASP A 207 34.00 -7.69 20.03
N TRP A 208 34.40 -8.82 20.58
CA TRP A 208 34.63 -10.03 19.78
C TRP A 208 34.05 -11.26 20.46
N ILE A 209 33.25 -12.00 19.71
CA ILE A 209 32.85 -13.35 20.08
C ILE A 209 33.81 -14.32 19.40
N ARG A 210 34.27 -15.33 20.11
CA ARG A 210 35.15 -16.38 19.60
C ARG A 210 34.57 -17.75 19.89
N GLY A 211 34.81 -18.68 18.98
CA GLY A 211 34.38 -20.05 19.17
C GLY A 211 35.01 -21.02 18.18
N VAL A 212 34.52 -22.25 18.22
CA VAL A 212 34.94 -23.34 17.35
C VAL A 212 33.72 -23.93 16.66
N VAL A 213 33.83 -24.15 15.36
CA VAL A 213 32.80 -24.84 14.58
C VAL A 213 32.72 -26.29 15.03
N VAL A 214 31.56 -26.73 15.48
CA VAL A 214 31.29 -28.10 15.96
C VAL A 214 30.39 -28.90 15.04
N ALA A 215 29.69 -28.25 14.09
CA ALA A 215 28.92 -28.93 13.05
C ALA A 215 28.70 -27.99 11.85
N THR A 216 28.42 -28.57 10.68
CA THR A 216 28.06 -27.83 9.46
C THR A 216 26.74 -28.32 8.91
N GLY A 217 25.81 -27.41 8.68
CA GLY A 217 24.56 -27.66 7.94
C GLY A 217 24.67 -27.27 6.46
N GLU A 218 23.55 -27.29 5.76
CA GLU A 218 23.45 -26.84 4.37
C GLU A 218 23.84 -25.35 4.27
N ASP A 219 23.13 -24.49 5.00
CA ASP A 219 23.30 -23.04 4.96
C ASP A 219 23.86 -22.41 6.25
N GLN A 220 24.17 -23.22 7.26
CA GLN A 220 24.57 -22.75 8.58
C GLN A 220 25.77 -23.52 9.15
N VAL A 221 26.44 -22.91 10.12
CA VAL A 221 27.45 -23.54 10.97
C VAL A 221 27.02 -23.49 12.43
N ALA A 222 27.30 -24.56 13.16
CA ALA A 222 27.16 -24.59 14.60
C ALA A 222 28.49 -24.19 15.23
N VAL A 223 28.50 -23.10 15.99
CA VAL A 223 29.70 -22.58 16.66
C VAL A 223 29.51 -22.74 18.16
N ARG A 224 30.40 -23.51 18.80
CA ARG A 224 30.51 -23.49 20.26
C ARG A 224 31.30 -22.25 20.68
N ILE A 225 30.69 -21.40 21.47
CA ILE A 225 31.30 -20.14 21.94
C ILE A 225 32.33 -20.46 23.02
N ASP A 226 33.57 -20.07 22.80
CA ASP A 226 34.64 -20.18 23.80
C ASP A 226 34.73 -18.88 24.63
N ASP A 227 34.59 -17.73 23.97
CA ASP A 227 34.62 -16.39 24.57
C ASP A 227 33.43 -15.58 24.02
N ALA A 228 32.50 -15.23 24.89
CA ALA A 228 31.32 -14.45 24.53
C ALA A 228 31.60 -12.94 24.43
N GLY A 229 32.84 -12.49 24.67
CA GLY A 229 33.20 -11.07 24.67
C GLY A 229 33.05 -10.42 26.04
N ARG A 230 33.27 -9.11 26.09
CA ARG A 230 33.27 -8.31 27.34
C ARG A 230 31.90 -7.81 27.73
N GLN A 231 30.95 -7.79 26.80
CA GLN A 231 29.58 -7.33 27.00
C GLN A 231 28.57 -8.38 26.52
N PRO A 232 27.32 -8.34 27.01
CA PRO A 232 26.26 -9.19 26.48
C PRO A 232 26.04 -8.94 24.99
N HIS A 233 26.08 -10.00 24.20
CA HIS A 233 25.86 -9.94 22.75
C HIS A 233 24.72 -10.86 22.34
N VAL A 234 24.03 -10.48 21.27
CA VAL A 234 22.97 -11.27 20.67
C VAL A 234 23.42 -11.75 19.28
N VAL A 235 23.38 -13.06 19.06
CA VAL A 235 23.65 -13.71 17.78
C VAL A 235 22.41 -14.51 17.37
N ALA A 236 21.98 -14.37 16.12
CA ALA A 236 20.78 -15.05 15.61
C ALA A 236 19.52 -14.84 16.50
N ASN A 237 19.37 -13.64 17.07
CA ASN A 237 18.30 -13.26 18.02
C ASN A 237 18.33 -13.98 19.38
N VAL A 238 19.46 -14.58 19.75
CA VAL A 238 19.67 -15.23 21.05
C VAL A 238 20.88 -14.59 21.74
N GLU A 239 20.74 -14.24 23.02
CA GLU A 239 21.88 -13.80 23.83
C GLU A 239 22.87 -14.96 23.99
N VAL A 240 24.17 -14.71 23.80
CA VAL A 240 25.17 -15.78 23.78
C VAL A 240 26.03 -15.79 25.02
N HIS A 241 26.32 -16.99 25.51
CA HIS A 241 27.24 -17.22 26.63
C HIS A 241 28.34 -18.23 26.26
N SER A 242 29.48 -18.16 26.96
CA SER A 242 30.56 -19.14 26.79
C SER A 242 30.08 -20.56 27.11
N GLY A 243 30.41 -21.51 26.24
CA GLY A 243 30.00 -22.91 26.30
C GLY A 243 28.77 -23.25 25.44
N GLU A 244 27.98 -22.25 25.03
CA GLU A 244 26.78 -22.47 24.22
C GLU A 244 27.11 -22.75 22.76
N VAL A 245 26.22 -23.49 22.08
CA VAL A 245 26.31 -23.73 20.64
C VAL A 245 25.26 -22.90 19.93
N VAL A 246 25.71 -22.06 18.99
CA VAL A 246 24.87 -21.16 18.22
C VAL A 246 24.89 -21.57 16.76
N TRP A 247 23.71 -21.64 16.13
CA TRP A 247 23.58 -21.86 14.70
C TRP A 247 23.44 -20.51 13.99
N ASP A 248 24.30 -20.28 13.01
CA ASP A 248 24.38 -19.00 12.33
C ASP A 248 24.91 -19.16 10.90
N VAL A 249 24.78 -18.10 10.10
CA VAL A 249 25.24 -18.09 8.72
C VAL A 249 26.78 -18.00 8.67
N PRO A 250 27.47 -18.74 7.79
CA PRO A 250 28.93 -18.74 7.74
C PRO A 250 29.55 -17.36 7.51
N GLN A 251 28.86 -16.47 6.80
CA GLN A 251 29.34 -15.13 6.47
C GLN A 251 29.38 -14.17 7.66
N ALA A 252 28.72 -14.52 8.77
CA ALA A 252 28.78 -13.75 10.00
C ALA A 252 30.06 -14.02 10.82
N TRP A 253 30.86 -15.00 10.39
CA TRP A 253 32.06 -15.45 11.06
C TRP A 253 33.27 -15.30 10.15
N THR A 254 34.43 -15.11 10.77
CA THR A 254 35.73 -15.09 10.09
C THR A 254 36.67 -16.06 10.80
N PRO A 255 37.61 -16.71 10.11
CA PRO A 255 38.66 -17.47 10.77
C PRO A 255 39.40 -16.58 11.78
N CYS A 256 39.53 -17.04 13.03
CA CYS A 256 40.40 -16.35 13.99
C CYS A 256 41.86 -16.57 13.56
N PHE A 257 42.63 -15.50 13.43
CA PHE A 257 44.09 -15.55 13.28
C PHE A 257 44.77 -15.35 14.64
#